data_AF-A0A3L7RRN8-F1
#
_entry.id   AF-A0A3L7RRN8-F1
#
_cell.length_a   1.000
_cell.length_b   1.000
_cell.length_c   1.000
_cell.angle_alpha   90.00
_cell.angle_beta   90.00
_cell.angle_gamma   90.00
#
_symmetry.space_group_name_H-M   'P 1'
#
loop_
_entity.id
_entity.type
_entity.pdbx_description
1 polymer ?
#
loop_
_entity_poly.entity_id
_entity_poly.type
_entity_poly.pdbx_seq_one_letter_code
_entity_poly.pdbx_strand_id
1 'polypeptide(L)'
;MDLTPSWIDRTLAWPLGQQDVRVYYQWMRLEQLDQWHHWFFLVVCLAAIVSWVVYWYRKDWHELPKTLGYALLILRLTALLGILIFFMDLQKRSERRDVRSSKVAVMVDTSLSMTMPLEETPGRDSSGPSRIAAVQKYLGQSGLLERLQKEHDTTVYRFDQGTRPSVVASFQKPVETSLRGGSLEARERLLGYLRATAWFGTVLTTLGIVLMIGSLLGRALGSSQKFLSYCILAGVVTAISGFVIMATAILRAETIPWQSLWSNEALASIQAEQIDPPTAKDQPQTPAQIAWETVLGATGTESRIGDALQSVLEQEQSSTLAAVLLL
;
A
#
# COMPACT_ATOMS: atom_id res chain seq x y z
N MET A 1 30.53 28.90 4.84
CA MET A 1 30.87 28.27 6.13
C MET A 1 29.60 27.57 6.57
N ASP A 2 29.40 26.39 5.99
CA ASP A 2 28.18 25.60 6.05
C ASP A 2 28.37 24.52 7.10
N LEU A 3 27.53 24.53 8.14
CA LEU A 3 27.46 23.49 9.16
C LEU A 3 26.00 23.25 9.53
N THR A 4 25.21 22.78 8.57
CA THR A 4 23.95 22.07 8.86
C THR A 4 24.18 20.60 8.64
N PRO A 5 23.95 19.75 9.65
CA PRO A 5 24.41 18.39 9.56
C PRO A 5 23.39 17.47 8.84
N SER A 6 23.91 16.70 7.90
CA SER A 6 23.23 15.90 6.87
C SER A 6 22.70 14.54 7.34
N TRP A 7 22.31 14.38 8.60
CA TRP A 7 21.92 13.05 9.15
C TRP A 7 20.45 12.63 8.91
N ILE A 8 19.62 13.44 8.22
CA ILE A 8 18.19 13.13 8.01
C ILE A 8 17.91 12.43 6.67
N ASP A 9 18.83 12.42 5.70
CA ASP A 9 18.60 11.85 4.36
C ASP A 9 18.91 10.35 4.22
N ARG A 10 18.61 9.53 5.24
CA ARG A 10 18.42 8.09 5.01
C ARG A 10 16.96 7.83 4.63
N THR A 11 16.59 8.27 3.43
CA THR A 11 15.43 7.73 2.72
C THR A 11 15.67 6.24 2.50
N LEU A 12 15.12 5.40 3.37
CA LEU A 12 14.95 3.97 3.13
C LEU A 12 14.16 3.82 1.81
N ALA A 13 14.88 3.58 0.72
CA ALA A 13 14.30 3.37 -0.60
C ALA A 13 13.45 2.10 -0.56
N TRP A 14 12.15 2.30 -0.41
CA TRP A 14 11.13 1.27 -0.41
C TRP A 14 10.51 1.24 -1.81
N PRO A 15 10.83 0.28 -2.70
CA PRO A 15 10.39 0.35 -4.09
C PRO A 15 9.02 -0.30 -4.25
N LEU A 16 8.04 -0.09 -3.36
CA LEU A 16 6.67 -0.47 -3.70
C LEU A 16 6.14 0.53 -4.74
N GLY A 17 5.78 0.01 -5.91
CA GLY A 17 5.40 0.75 -7.10
C GLY A 17 4.76 2.09 -6.77
N GLN A 18 5.52 3.16 -7.04
CA GLN A 18 5.30 4.60 -6.81
C GLN A 18 3.94 5.02 -6.21
N GLN A 19 3.56 4.41 -5.10
CA GLN A 19 2.60 4.95 -4.16
C GLN A 19 3.47 5.73 -3.22
N ASP A 20 3.66 7.01 -3.51
CA ASP A 20 4.27 7.97 -2.59
C ASP A 20 3.33 8.09 -1.38
N VAL A 21 3.31 7.08 -0.53
CA VAL A 21 2.63 7.10 0.75
C VAL A 21 3.52 7.89 1.69
N ARG A 22 3.39 9.22 1.62
CA ARG A 22 4.06 10.09 2.56
C ARG A 22 3.26 10.07 3.85
N VAL A 23 3.84 9.42 4.86
CA VAL A 23 3.29 9.40 6.22
C VAL A 23 3.84 10.62 6.94
N TYR A 24 3.01 11.64 7.09
CA TYR A 24 3.34 12.80 7.90
C TYR A 24 2.78 12.62 9.30
N TYR A 25 3.64 12.78 10.30
CA TYR A 25 3.20 12.95 11.69
C TYR A 25 3.00 14.45 11.89
N GLN A 26 1.74 14.88 11.82
CA GLN A 26 1.37 16.27 12.05
C GLN A 26 0.73 16.39 13.43
N TRP A 27 1.13 17.42 14.14
CA TRP A 27 0.52 17.80 15.40
C TRP A 27 -0.56 18.83 15.10
N MET A 28 -1.81 18.37 14.96
CA MET A 28 -2.90 19.18 14.42
C MET A 28 -3.08 20.50 15.18
N ARG A 29 -2.94 20.46 16.52
CA ARG A 29 -3.07 21.66 17.34
C ARG A 29 -1.83 22.55 17.34
N LEU A 30 -0.62 21.99 17.21
CA LEU A 30 0.62 22.76 17.18
C LEU A 30 0.70 23.66 15.94
N GLU A 31 0.18 23.20 14.79
CA GLU A 31 0.06 24.05 13.58
C GLU A 31 -0.93 25.22 13.78
N GLN A 32 -1.92 25.06 14.67
CA GLN A 32 -2.85 26.14 15.03
C GLN A 32 -2.26 27.12 16.06
N LEU A 33 -1.24 26.71 16.83
CA LEU A 33 -0.50 27.57 17.77
C LEU A 33 0.60 28.36 17.04
N ASP A 34 0.24 29.05 15.96
CA ASP A 34 1.18 29.83 15.14
C ASP A 34 1.72 31.07 15.89
N GLN A 35 0.93 31.61 16.83
CA GLN A 35 1.32 32.78 17.61
C GLN A 35 2.18 32.43 18.84
N TRP A 36 3.27 33.17 19.05
CA TRP A 36 4.20 33.01 20.19
C TRP A 36 3.51 33.03 21.56
N HIS A 37 2.47 33.83 21.73
CA HIS A 37 1.74 33.95 23.01
C HIS A 37 1.04 32.65 23.41
N HIS A 38 0.60 31.84 22.44
CA HIS A 38 0.00 30.54 22.71
C HIS A 38 1.01 29.56 23.32
N TRP A 39 2.25 29.58 22.84
CA TRP A 39 3.34 28.80 23.41
C TRP A 39 3.66 29.21 24.84
N PHE A 40 3.73 30.51 25.09
CA PHE A 40 3.95 31.02 26.45
C PHE A 40 2.85 30.59 27.41
N PHE A 41 1.57 30.73 27.02
CA PHE A 41 0.44 30.29 27.83
C PHE A 41 0.46 28.78 28.11
N LEU A 42 0.79 27.97 27.11
CA LEU A 42 0.87 26.52 27.25
C LEU A 42 1.97 26.13 28.26
N VAL A 43 3.16 26.72 28.14
CA VAL A 43 4.29 26.45 29.06
C VAL A 43 3.95 26.89 30.48
N VAL A 44 3.36 28.08 30.65
CA VAL A 44 2.95 28.59 31.96
C VAL A 44 1.88 27.69 32.60
N CYS A 45 0.87 27.26 31.83
CA CYS A 45 -0.18 26.38 32.31
C CYS A 45 0.39 25.00 32.72
N LEU A 46 1.26 24.41 31.90
CA LEU A 46 1.94 23.16 32.21
C LEU A 46 2.81 23.27 33.47
N ALA A 47 3.61 24.33 33.58
CA ALA A 47 4.45 24.58 34.74
C ALA A 47 3.62 24.77 36.02
N ALA A 48 2.49 25.47 35.93
CA ALA A 48 1.57 25.65 37.06
C ALA A 48 1.00 24.30 37.54
N ILE A 49 0.56 23.44 36.61
CA ILE A 49 0.01 22.11 36.96
C ILE A 49 1.09 21.20 37.56
N VAL A 50 2.28 21.14 36.96
CA VAL A 50 3.40 20.34 37.47
C VAL A 50 3.84 20.83 38.85
N SER A 51 4.01 22.14 39.00
CA SER A 51 4.38 22.75 40.28
C SER A 51 3.33 22.48 41.35
N TRP A 52 2.04 22.57 41.00
CA TRP A 52 0.93 22.24 41.90
C TRP A 52 0.97 20.78 42.35
N VAL A 53 1.15 19.84 41.40
CA VAL A 53 1.29 18.41 41.72
C VAL A 53 2.47 18.16 42.63
N VAL A 54 3.65 18.70 42.30
CA VAL A 54 4.88 18.51 43.10
C VAL A 54 4.74 19.15 44.48
N TYR A 55 4.13 20.33 44.58
CA TYR A 55 3.92 21.02 45.85
C TYR A 55 3.04 20.21 46.81
N TRP A 56 1.87 19.76 46.34
CA TRP A 56 0.98 18.91 47.14
C TRP A 56 1.64 17.58 47.50
N TYR A 57 2.35 16.97 46.56
CA TYR A 57 2.99 15.70 46.81
C TYR A 57 4.18 15.79 47.78
N ARG A 58 4.97 16.87 47.73
CA ARG A 58 6.01 17.17 48.73
C ARG A 58 5.42 17.43 50.10
N LYS A 59 4.23 18.03 50.18
CA LYS A 59 3.53 18.29 51.44
C LYS A 59 3.03 17.01 52.10
N ASP A 60 2.61 16.02 51.31
CA ASP A 60 2.03 14.76 51.79
C ASP A 60 3.08 13.65 52.07
N TRP A 61 4.38 13.96 52.03
CA TRP A 61 5.49 12.98 52.16
C TRP A 61 5.83 12.52 53.57
N HIS A 62 5.15 13.00 54.61
CA HIS A 62 5.54 12.69 55.98
C HIS A 62 5.18 11.26 56.44
N GLU A 63 4.21 10.59 55.79
CA GLU A 63 3.67 9.30 56.25
C GLU A 63 3.99 8.10 55.35
N LEU A 64 4.57 8.31 54.16
CA LEU A 64 4.85 7.25 53.19
C LEU A 64 6.35 6.95 53.02
N PRO A 65 6.73 5.68 52.79
CA PRO A 65 8.10 5.33 52.43
C PRO A 65 8.50 6.01 51.11
N LYS A 66 9.71 6.59 51.10
CA LYS A 66 10.20 7.48 50.04
C LYS A 66 10.10 6.88 48.62
N THR A 67 10.29 5.57 48.48
CA THR A 67 10.20 4.85 47.19
C THR A 67 8.79 4.88 46.59
N LEU A 68 7.77 4.66 47.41
CA LEU A 68 6.36 4.77 46.99
C LEU A 68 5.99 6.22 46.68
N GLY A 69 6.55 7.17 47.44
CA GLY A 69 6.44 8.60 47.13
C GLY A 69 6.93 8.93 45.72
N TYR A 70 8.15 8.57 45.38
CA TYR A 70 8.69 8.80 44.03
C TYR A 70 7.92 8.03 42.94
N ALA A 71 7.52 6.78 43.19
CA ALA A 71 6.78 5.98 42.21
C ALA A 71 5.43 6.62 41.82
N LEU A 72 4.66 7.06 42.81
CA LEU A 72 3.37 7.71 42.60
C LEU A 72 3.51 9.11 41.96
N LEU A 73 4.55 9.86 42.32
CA LEU A 73 4.88 11.13 41.67
C LEU A 73 5.20 10.92 40.18
N ILE A 74 6.04 9.94 39.86
CA ILE A 74 6.40 9.59 38.46
C ILE A 74 5.14 9.16 37.70
N LEU A 75 4.31 8.30 38.28
CA LEU A 75 3.06 7.86 37.65
C LEU A 75 2.16 9.04 37.29
N ARG A 76 2.04 10.03 38.19
CA ARG A 76 1.22 11.22 37.96
C ARG A 76 1.80 12.16 36.92
N LEU A 77 3.13 12.35 36.91
CA LEU A 77 3.80 13.12 35.86
C LEU A 77 3.66 12.44 34.50
N THR A 78 3.75 11.11 34.44
CA THR A 78 3.50 10.34 33.22
C THR A 78 2.06 10.47 32.75
N ALA A 79 1.08 10.45 33.66
CA ALA A 79 -0.32 10.69 33.31
C ALA A 79 -0.54 12.10 32.74
N LEU A 80 0.06 13.12 33.37
CA LEU A 80 0.04 14.50 32.85
C LEU A 80 0.70 14.61 31.47
N LEU A 81 1.83 13.94 31.27
CA LEU A 81 2.52 13.88 29.99
C LEU A 81 1.65 13.18 28.92
N GLY A 82 0.97 12.11 29.28
CA GLY A 82 0.03 11.42 28.40
C GLY A 82 -1.15 12.31 27.99
N ILE A 83 -1.73 13.06 28.95
CA ILE A 83 -2.77 14.06 28.67
C ILE A 83 -2.24 15.16 27.76
N LEU A 84 -1.00 15.62 27.96
CA LEU A 84 -0.36 16.62 27.11
C LEU A 84 -0.21 16.11 25.67
N ILE A 85 0.32 14.90 25.49
CA ILE A 85 0.47 14.27 24.16
C ILE A 85 -0.90 14.08 23.49
N PHE A 86 -1.91 13.65 24.24
CA PHE A 86 -3.28 13.52 23.75
C PHE A 86 -3.87 14.88 23.35
N PHE A 87 -3.66 15.93 24.17
CA PHE A 87 -4.10 17.28 23.87
C PHE A 87 -3.45 17.83 22.59
N MET A 88 -2.19 17.48 22.33
CA MET A 88 -1.48 17.88 21.11
C MET A 88 -2.01 17.22 19.84
N ASP A 89 -2.92 16.24 19.98
CA ASP A 89 -3.65 15.59 18.90
C ASP A 89 -2.70 15.08 17.81
N LEU A 90 -1.82 14.15 18.21
CA LEU A 90 -0.85 13.51 17.31
C LEU A 90 -1.60 12.62 16.31
N GLN A 91 -1.83 13.16 15.12
CA GLN A 91 -2.54 12.45 14.07
C GLN A 91 -1.55 11.93 13.03
N LYS A 92 -1.67 10.64 12.72
CA LYS A 92 -0.97 10.01 11.60
C LYS A 92 -1.79 10.26 10.34
N ARG A 93 -1.36 11.22 9.51
CA ARG A 93 -1.99 11.46 8.20
C ARG A 93 -1.20 10.72 7.12
N SER A 94 -1.86 9.76 6.46
CA SER A 94 -1.31 9.08 5.29
C SER A 94 -1.90 9.72 4.03
N GLU A 95 -1.07 10.39 3.25
CA GLU A 95 -1.45 10.81 1.90
C GLU A 95 -1.13 9.68 0.93
N ARG A 96 -2.11 9.28 0.11
CA ARG A 96 -1.92 8.26 -0.92
C ARG A 96 -2.07 8.89 -2.28
N ARG A 97 -0.96 8.99 -3.03
CA ARG A 97 -0.99 9.40 -4.43
C ARG A 97 -1.28 8.19 -5.31
N ASP A 98 -2.50 8.10 -5.83
CA ASP A 98 -2.86 7.08 -6.82
C ASP A 98 -2.52 7.60 -8.23
N VAL A 99 -1.40 7.14 -8.79
CA VAL A 99 -1.03 7.41 -10.19
C VAL A 99 -1.78 6.41 -11.07
N ARG A 100 -2.69 6.90 -11.91
CA ARG A 100 -3.39 6.09 -12.91
C ARG A 100 -2.65 6.16 -14.24
N SER A 101 -2.39 5.00 -14.84
CA SER A 101 -1.88 4.93 -16.21
C SER A 101 -2.89 5.51 -17.19
N SER A 102 -2.44 6.27 -18.18
CA SER A 102 -3.35 6.77 -19.22
C SER A 102 -3.76 5.62 -20.15
N LYS A 103 -5.02 5.63 -20.56
CA LYS A 103 -5.61 4.62 -21.43
C LYS A 103 -5.76 5.12 -22.86
N VAL A 104 -5.59 4.24 -23.82
CA VAL A 104 -5.81 4.50 -25.25
C VAL A 104 -6.83 3.50 -25.78
N ALA A 105 -7.92 4.00 -26.36
CA ALA A 105 -8.91 3.18 -27.03
C ALA A 105 -8.64 3.16 -28.53
N VAL A 106 -8.42 1.97 -29.11
CA VAL A 106 -8.30 1.76 -30.56
C VAL A 106 -9.61 1.16 -31.03
N MET A 107 -10.35 1.88 -31.85
CA MET A 107 -11.65 1.48 -32.37
C MET A 107 -11.53 1.09 -33.84
N VAL A 108 -11.98 -0.11 -34.19
CA VAL A 108 -11.93 -0.66 -35.55
C VAL A 108 -13.34 -0.88 -36.09
N ASP A 109 -13.62 -0.34 -37.27
CA ASP A 109 -14.89 -0.59 -37.96
C ASP A 109 -14.94 -2.03 -38.52
N THR A 110 -15.98 -2.78 -38.18
CA THR A 110 -16.23 -4.15 -38.65
C THR A 110 -17.56 -4.30 -39.41
N SER A 111 -18.04 -3.20 -40.00
CA SER A 111 -19.19 -3.19 -40.90
C SER A 111 -18.90 -3.90 -42.24
N LEU A 112 -19.95 -4.36 -42.92
CA LEU A 112 -19.86 -5.01 -44.22
C LEU A 112 -19.23 -4.12 -45.29
N SER A 113 -19.28 -2.78 -45.17
CA SER A 113 -18.55 -1.90 -46.09
C SER A 113 -17.03 -2.08 -46.04
N MET A 114 -16.49 -2.62 -44.94
CA MET A 114 -15.07 -2.88 -44.80
C MET A 114 -14.60 -4.13 -45.56
N THR A 115 -15.50 -4.95 -46.10
CA THR A 115 -15.14 -6.07 -46.99
C THR A 115 -14.84 -5.62 -48.40
N MET A 116 -15.17 -4.37 -48.75
CA MET A 116 -14.86 -3.83 -50.08
C MET A 116 -13.35 -3.72 -50.29
N PRO A 117 -12.88 -3.82 -51.55
CA PRO A 117 -11.46 -3.65 -51.88
C PRO A 117 -10.95 -2.27 -51.45
N LEU A 118 -9.69 -2.21 -51.04
CA LEU A 118 -9.03 -0.96 -50.64
C LEU A 118 -8.86 0.00 -51.82
N GLU A 119 -8.57 -0.53 -53.02
CA GLU A 119 -8.42 0.24 -54.26
C GLU A 119 -9.48 -0.20 -55.28
N GLU A 120 -10.43 0.69 -55.56
CA GLU A 120 -11.41 0.52 -56.62
C GLU A 120 -10.83 1.09 -57.92
N THR A 121 -10.28 0.22 -58.78
CA THR A 121 -9.86 0.62 -60.14
C THR A 121 -11.01 0.33 -61.11
N PRO A 122 -11.57 1.34 -61.82
CA PRO A 122 -12.68 1.12 -62.74
C PRO A 122 -12.31 0.12 -63.85
N GLY A 123 -13.09 -0.96 -63.99
CA GLY A 123 -12.97 -1.91 -65.10
C GLY A 123 -11.97 -3.05 -64.92
N ARG A 124 -11.42 -3.27 -63.72
CA ARG A 124 -10.58 -4.44 -63.41
C ARG A 124 -11.19 -5.20 -62.24
N ASP A 125 -11.27 -6.53 -62.36
CA ASP A 125 -11.70 -7.39 -61.24
C ASP A 125 -10.86 -7.07 -60.01
N SER A 126 -11.54 -6.65 -58.95
CA SER A 126 -10.97 -6.17 -57.70
C SER A 126 -10.35 -7.33 -56.91
N SER A 127 -9.12 -7.69 -57.29
CA SER A 127 -8.30 -8.74 -56.65
C SER A 127 -7.42 -8.20 -55.50
N GLY A 128 -7.63 -6.94 -55.11
CA GLY A 128 -6.91 -6.30 -54.00
C GLY A 128 -7.41 -6.73 -52.61
N PRO A 129 -6.61 -6.54 -51.55
CA PRO A 129 -7.05 -6.82 -50.19
C PRO A 129 -8.25 -5.95 -49.80
N SER A 130 -9.15 -6.49 -48.98
CA SER A 130 -10.26 -5.73 -48.42
C SER A 130 -9.76 -4.66 -47.43
N ARG A 131 -10.55 -3.62 -47.21
CA ARG A 131 -10.23 -2.54 -46.26
C ARG A 131 -9.97 -3.10 -44.85
N ILE A 132 -10.79 -4.06 -44.40
CA ILE A 132 -10.57 -4.74 -43.11
C ILE A 132 -9.28 -5.57 -43.09
N ALA A 133 -8.92 -6.25 -44.19
CA ALA A 133 -7.67 -7.00 -44.26
C ALA A 133 -6.44 -6.07 -44.19
N ALA A 134 -6.54 -4.85 -44.75
CA ALA A 134 -5.50 -3.84 -44.61
C ALA A 134 -5.33 -3.38 -43.16
N VAL A 135 -6.45 -3.17 -42.43
CA VAL A 135 -6.42 -2.82 -41.00
C VAL A 135 -5.86 -3.95 -40.14
N GLN A 136 -6.27 -5.20 -40.39
CA GLN A 136 -5.73 -6.38 -39.71
C GLN A 136 -4.22 -6.51 -39.90
N LYS A 137 -3.74 -6.33 -41.14
CA LYS A 137 -2.30 -6.31 -41.45
C LYS A 137 -1.58 -5.15 -40.77
N TYR A 138 -2.19 -3.97 -40.75
CA TYR A 138 -1.62 -2.80 -40.09
C TYR A 138 -1.49 -2.99 -38.58
N LEU A 139 -2.52 -3.48 -37.90
CA LEU A 139 -2.49 -3.75 -36.45
C LEU A 139 -1.47 -4.85 -36.10
N GLY A 140 -1.31 -5.87 -36.95
CA GLY A 140 -0.37 -6.96 -36.70
C GLY A 140 1.10 -6.69 -37.06
N GLN A 141 1.38 -5.86 -38.08
CA GLN A 141 2.74 -5.71 -38.64
C GLN A 141 3.38 -4.33 -38.40
N SER A 142 2.59 -3.27 -38.13
CA SER A 142 3.12 -1.91 -38.04
C SER A 142 3.92 -1.63 -36.76
N GLY A 143 3.78 -2.46 -35.73
CA GLY A 143 4.37 -2.20 -34.42
C GLY A 143 3.64 -1.12 -33.61
N LEU A 144 2.47 -0.65 -34.07
CA LEU A 144 1.74 0.47 -33.46
C LEU A 144 1.23 0.10 -32.05
N LEU A 145 0.66 -1.10 -31.89
CA LEU A 145 0.13 -1.55 -30.61
C LEU A 145 1.25 -1.73 -29.59
N GLU A 146 2.42 -2.21 -30.01
CA GLU A 146 3.59 -2.35 -29.14
C GLU A 146 4.13 -0.99 -28.67
N ARG A 147 4.08 0.03 -29.53
CA ARG A 147 4.46 1.41 -29.14
C ARG A 147 3.46 1.99 -28.15
N LEU A 148 2.17 1.84 -28.42
CA LEU A 148 1.12 2.31 -27.52
C LEU A 148 1.16 1.60 -26.17
N GLN A 149 1.36 0.28 -26.17
CA GLN A 149 1.47 -0.56 -24.98
C GLN A 149 2.66 -0.15 -24.09
N LYS A 150 3.77 0.33 -24.64
CA LYS A 150 4.92 0.76 -23.82
C LYS A 150 4.60 1.93 -22.90
N GLU A 151 3.75 2.85 -23.35
CA GLU A 151 3.47 4.10 -22.63
C GLU A 151 2.11 4.07 -21.91
N HIS A 152 1.12 3.39 -22.51
CA HIS A 152 -0.30 3.47 -22.16
C HIS A 152 -0.95 2.08 -22.07
N ASP A 153 -2.03 2.00 -21.30
CA ASP A 153 -2.91 0.83 -21.35
C ASP A 153 -3.79 0.91 -22.60
N THR A 154 -3.63 -0.02 -23.54
CA THR A 154 -4.27 0.04 -24.86
C THR A 154 -5.39 -0.99 -24.96
N THR A 155 -6.62 -0.56 -25.22
CA THR A 155 -7.75 -1.48 -25.42
C THR A 155 -8.25 -1.36 -26.86
N VAL A 156 -8.33 -2.49 -27.55
CA VAL A 156 -8.86 -2.59 -28.90
C VAL A 156 -10.34 -2.96 -28.84
N TYR A 157 -11.16 -2.12 -29.46
CA TYR A 157 -12.59 -2.24 -29.59
C TYR A 157 -12.94 -2.49 -31.05
N ARG A 158 -13.88 -3.40 -31.30
CA ARG A 158 -14.56 -3.48 -32.58
C ARG A 158 -15.96 -2.89 -32.46
N PHE A 159 -16.35 -2.10 -33.45
CA PHE A 159 -17.70 -1.56 -33.55
C PHE A 159 -18.32 -1.94 -34.90
N ASP A 160 -19.62 -2.09 -34.88
CA ASP A 160 -20.42 -2.59 -35.98
C ASP A 160 -21.81 -1.92 -35.95
N GLN A 161 -22.88 -2.69 -35.99
CA GLN A 161 -24.26 -2.23 -35.82
C GLN A 161 -24.68 -2.02 -34.36
N GLY A 162 -23.92 -2.54 -33.39
CA GLY A 162 -24.22 -2.43 -31.97
C GLY A 162 -23.94 -1.03 -31.40
N THR A 163 -24.81 -0.56 -30.49
CA THR A 163 -24.63 0.70 -29.75
C THR A 163 -23.42 0.66 -28.81
N ARG A 164 -23.02 -0.54 -28.36
CA ARG A 164 -21.85 -0.75 -27.50
C ARG A 164 -20.77 -1.51 -28.26
N PRO A 165 -19.54 -0.98 -28.36
CA PRO A 165 -18.46 -1.70 -29.00
C PRO A 165 -18.01 -2.88 -28.14
N SER A 166 -17.56 -3.95 -28.79
CA SER A 166 -17.08 -5.13 -28.08
C SER A 166 -15.56 -5.10 -27.95
N VAL A 167 -15.07 -5.42 -26.74
CA VAL A 167 -13.63 -5.48 -26.45
C VAL A 167 -13.04 -6.71 -27.11
N VAL A 168 -12.04 -6.49 -27.97
CA VAL A 168 -11.32 -7.52 -28.72
C VAL A 168 -10.08 -7.96 -27.96
N ALA A 169 -9.30 -6.98 -27.49
CA ALA A 169 -8.06 -7.22 -26.79
C ALA A 169 -7.77 -6.05 -25.84
N SER A 170 -7.13 -6.33 -24.71
CA SER A 170 -6.67 -5.31 -23.79
C SER A 170 -5.21 -5.55 -23.43
N PHE A 171 -4.39 -4.56 -23.68
CA PHE A 171 -2.94 -4.57 -23.47
C PHE A 171 -2.63 -3.65 -22.30
N GLN A 172 -2.11 -4.21 -21.22
CA GLN A 172 -1.62 -3.42 -20.10
C GLN A 172 -0.18 -2.98 -20.36
N LYS A 173 0.17 -1.81 -19.85
CA LYS A 173 1.54 -1.32 -19.84
C LYS A 173 2.44 -2.30 -19.09
N PRO A 174 3.58 -2.74 -19.68
CA PRO A 174 4.54 -3.59 -18.99
C PRO A 174 5.07 -2.81 -17.78
N VAL A 175 4.71 -3.25 -16.58
CA VAL A 175 5.34 -2.75 -15.34
C VAL A 175 6.79 -3.23 -15.39
N GLU A 176 7.74 -2.30 -15.37
CA GLU A 176 9.16 -2.66 -15.42
C GLU A 176 9.48 -3.70 -14.32
N THR A 177 10.02 -4.85 -14.74
CA THR A 177 10.37 -5.95 -13.85
C THR A 177 11.35 -5.52 -12.75
N SER A 178 12.17 -4.49 -12.99
CA SER A 178 13.06 -3.85 -12.02
C SER A 178 12.31 -3.22 -10.85
N LEU A 179 11.20 -2.51 -11.12
CA LEU A 179 10.35 -1.91 -10.08
C LEU A 179 9.66 -3.00 -9.25
N ARG A 180 9.17 -4.07 -9.89
CA ARG A 180 8.56 -5.21 -9.20
C ARG A 180 9.60 -5.96 -8.35
N GLY A 181 10.79 -6.20 -8.89
CA GLY A 181 11.89 -6.86 -8.18
C GLY A 181 12.34 -6.08 -6.95
N GLY A 182 12.60 -4.78 -7.08
CA GLY A 182 12.94 -3.92 -5.94
C GLY A 182 11.84 -3.88 -4.87
N SER A 183 10.58 -3.87 -5.29
CA SER A 183 9.41 -3.88 -4.39
C SER A 183 9.34 -5.14 -3.53
N LEU A 184 9.65 -6.28 -4.15
CA LEU A 184 9.57 -7.59 -3.52
C LEU A 184 10.75 -7.79 -2.58
N GLU A 185 11.97 -7.46 -3.01
CA GLU A 185 13.17 -7.53 -2.16
C GLU A 185 13.05 -6.66 -0.92
N ALA A 186 12.53 -5.43 -1.06
CA ALA A 186 12.31 -4.57 0.09
C ALA A 186 11.29 -5.19 1.03
N ARG A 187 10.13 -5.62 0.52
CA ARG A 187 9.08 -6.30 1.31
C ARG A 187 9.59 -7.55 2.02
N GLU A 188 10.43 -8.35 1.37
CA GLU A 188 11.06 -9.52 1.99
C GLU A 188 11.99 -9.12 3.13
N ARG A 189 12.75 -8.03 2.99
CA ARG A 189 13.56 -7.49 4.11
C ARG A 189 12.69 -7.07 5.28
N LEU A 190 11.58 -6.34 5.06
CA LEU A 190 10.66 -6.02 6.18
C LEU A 190 10.08 -7.28 6.79
N LEU A 191 9.64 -8.24 5.99
CA LEU A 191 9.17 -9.52 6.52
C LEU A 191 10.22 -10.19 7.41
N GLY A 192 11.49 -10.19 7.01
CA GLY A 192 12.59 -10.66 7.84
C GLY A 192 12.69 -9.91 9.17
N TYR A 193 12.59 -8.58 9.15
CA TYR A 193 12.56 -7.77 10.37
C TYR A 193 11.34 -8.06 11.24
N LEU A 194 10.14 -8.15 10.67
CA LEU A 194 8.90 -8.44 11.39
C LEU A 194 8.97 -9.82 12.03
N ARG A 195 9.45 -10.83 11.30
CA ARG A 195 9.70 -12.19 11.81
C ARG A 195 10.68 -12.19 12.98
N ALA A 196 11.82 -11.50 12.84
CA ALA A 196 12.81 -11.37 13.90
C ALA A 196 12.21 -10.72 15.16
N THR A 197 11.43 -9.64 15.00
CA THR A 197 10.75 -8.98 16.13
C THR A 197 9.68 -9.85 16.77
N ALA A 198 8.91 -10.61 15.98
CA ALA A 198 7.90 -11.54 16.48
C ALA A 198 8.56 -12.68 17.28
N TRP A 199 9.64 -13.27 16.76
CA TRP A 199 10.43 -14.29 17.45
C TRP A 199 11.07 -13.77 18.74
N PHE A 200 11.62 -12.56 18.72
CA PHE A 200 12.18 -11.94 19.92
C PHE A 200 11.09 -11.71 20.97
N GLY A 201 9.92 -11.22 20.56
CA GLY A 201 8.76 -11.01 21.43
C GLY A 201 8.25 -12.32 22.05
N THR A 202 8.17 -13.41 21.28
CA THR A 202 7.73 -14.71 21.81
C THR A 202 8.74 -15.29 22.79
N VAL A 203 10.04 -15.26 22.49
CA VAL A 203 11.09 -15.74 23.40
C VAL A 203 11.11 -14.93 24.70
N LEU A 204 10.95 -13.62 24.61
CA LEU A 204 10.93 -12.76 25.79
C LEU A 204 9.68 -13.02 26.67
N THR A 205 8.52 -13.24 26.04
CA THR A 205 7.28 -13.56 26.73
C THR A 205 7.36 -14.91 27.44
N THR A 206 7.86 -15.94 26.75
CA THR A 206 8.02 -17.28 27.34
C THR A 206 9.03 -17.27 28.47
N LEU A 207 10.16 -16.56 28.34
CA LEU A 207 11.14 -16.38 29.40
C LEU A 207 10.53 -15.71 30.64
N GLY A 208 9.74 -14.64 30.45
CA GLY A 208 9.05 -13.95 31.53
C GLY A 208 8.05 -14.85 32.28
N ILE A 209 7.28 -15.66 31.54
CA ILE A 209 6.33 -16.63 32.11
C ILE A 209 7.08 -17.73 32.87
N VAL A 210 8.19 -18.25 32.34
CA VAL A 210 9.00 -19.28 33.02
C VAL A 210 9.59 -18.75 34.32
N LEU A 211 10.12 -17.52 34.32
CA LEU A 211 10.61 -16.86 35.53
C LEU A 211 9.49 -16.65 36.57
N MET A 212 8.30 -16.26 36.12
CA MET A 212 7.14 -16.08 36.99
C MET A 212 6.69 -17.41 37.61
N ILE A 213 6.56 -18.48 36.82
CA ILE A 213 6.15 -19.81 37.31
C ILE A 213 7.21 -20.40 38.23
N GLY A 214 8.49 -20.32 37.85
CA GLY A 214 9.60 -20.81 38.67
C GLY A 214 9.71 -20.11 40.02
N SER A 215 9.45 -18.80 40.06
CA SER A 215 9.44 -18.03 41.31
C SER A 215 8.19 -18.29 42.16
N LEU A 216 7.03 -18.55 41.56
CA LEU A 216 5.84 -18.98 42.30
C LEU A 216 6.03 -20.37 42.92
N LEU A 217 6.60 -21.32 42.16
CA LEU A 217 6.95 -22.65 42.65
C LEU A 217 7.98 -22.57 43.77
N GLY A 218 9.08 -21.84 43.60
CA GLY A 218 10.08 -21.66 44.65
C GLY A 218 9.51 -21.07 45.94
N ARG A 219 8.51 -20.19 45.83
CA ARG A 219 7.80 -19.63 46.98
C ARG A 219 6.82 -20.63 47.61
N ALA A 220 6.14 -21.43 46.80
CA ALA A 220 5.25 -22.51 47.25
C ALA A 220 6.01 -23.64 47.97
N LEU A 221 7.26 -23.92 47.55
CA LEU A 221 8.17 -24.87 48.19
C LEU A 221 8.84 -24.32 49.48
N GLY A 222 8.41 -23.15 49.98
CA GLY A 222 8.79 -22.66 51.31
C GLY A 222 10.04 -21.77 51.36
N SER A 223 10.66 -21.42 50.22
CA SER A 223 11.76 -20.47 50.22
C SER A 223 11.24 -19.02 50.32
N SER A 224 11.44 -18.38 51.47
CA SER A 224 10.99 -17.00 51.73
C SER A 224 12.12 -15.97 51.55
N GLN A 225 12.93 -16.12 50.49
CA GLN A 225 13.96 -15.13 50.18
C GLN A 225 13.33 -13.91 49.51
N LYS A 226 13.68 -12.70 49.96
CA LYS A 226 13.23 -11.43 49.36
C LYS A 226 13.51 -11.36 47.84
N PHE A 227 14.54 -12.07 47.39
CA PHE A 227 14.91 -12.22 45.98
C PHE A 227 13.76 -12.76 45.10
N LEU A 228 12.96 -13.73 45.59
CA LEU A 228 11.84 -14.29 44.83
C LEU A 228 10.74 -13.25 44.52
N SER A 229 10.53 -12.29 45.41
CA SER A 229 9.54 -11.22 45.17
C SER A 229 10.00 -10.28 44.04
N TYR A 230 11.30 -9.99 43.97
CA TYR A 230 11.88 -9.22 42.86
C TYR A 230 11.88 -10.00 41.55
N CYS A 231 12.09 -11.32 41.57
CA CYS A 231 12.00 -12.18 40.39
C CYS A 231 10.58 -12.27 39.82
N ILE A 232 9.54 -12.30 40.67
CA ILE A 232 8.14 -12.27 40.21
C ILE A 232 7.88 -10.95 39.48
N LEU A 233 8.27 -9.82 40.09
CA LEU A 233 8.09 -8.50 39.48
C LEU A 233 8.84 -8.39 38.14
N ALA A 234 10.09 -8.85 38.09
CA ALA A 234 10.88 -8.87 36.87
C ALA A 234 10.27 -9.78 35.79
N GLY A 235 9.74 -10.94 36.17
CA GLY A 235 9.05 -11.87 35.27
C GLY A 235 7.79 -11.24 34.64
N VAL A 236 6.96 -10.59 35.45
CA VAL A 236 5.75 -9.89 34.98
C VAL A 236 6.09 -8.76 34.02
N VAL A 237 7.06 -7.90 34.36
CA VAL A 237 7.48 -6.78 33.49
C VAL A 237 8.04 -7.29 32.16
N THR A 238 8.83 -8.37 32.20
CA THR A 238 9.41 -9.00 31.00
C THR A 238 8.34 -9.63 30.11
N ALA A 239 7.37 -10.33 30.71
CA ALA A 239 6.26 -10.94 29.99
C ALA A 239 5.36 -9.90 29.30
N ILE A 240 5.02 -8.81 30.01
CA ILE A 240 4.23 -7.71 29.43
C ILE A 240 5.01 -7.05 28.27
N SER A 241 6.30 -6.79 28.46
CA SER A 241 7.14 -6.17 27.42
C SER A 241 7.25 -7.07 26.17
N GLY A 242 7.45 -8.38 26.35
CA GLY A 242 7.47 -9.34 25.25
C GLY A 242 6.14 -9.41 24.51
N PHE A 243 5.02 -9.40 25.24
CA PHE A 243 3.68 -9.42 24.65
C PHE A 243 3.42 -8.18 23.80
N VAL A 244 3.80 -6.99 24.27
CA VAL A 244 3.66 -5.73 23.51
C VAL A 244 4.49 -5.75 22.22
N ILE A 245 5.73 -6.25 22.28
CA ILE A 245 6.59 -6.39 21.08
C ILE A 245 5.95 -7.33 20.06
N MET A 246 5.46 -8.48 20.51
CA MET A 246 4.77 -9.46 19.66
C MET A 246 3.49 -8.86 19.04
N ALA A 247 2.64 -8.20 19.85
CA ALA A 247 1.43 -7.56 19.37
C ALA A 247 1.72 -6.46 18.35
N THR A 248 2.80 -5.69 18.55
CA THR A 248 3.23 -4.65 17.61
C THR A 248 3.65 -5.26 16.26
N ALA A 249 4.33 -6.41 16.28
CA ALA A 249 4.72 -7.11 15.04
C ALA A 249 3.48 -7.61 14.26
N ILE A 250 2.47 -8.14 14.96
CA ILE A 250 1.20 -8.57 14.36
C ILE A 250 0.44 -7.38 13.76
N LEU A 251 0.30 -6.29 14.51
CA LEU A 251 -0.41 -5.09 14.02
C LEU A 251 0.29 -4.42 12.84
N ARG A 252 1.63 -4.51 12.75
CA ARG A 252 2.38 -4.03 11.59
C ARG A 252 2.24 -4.94 10.36
N ALA A 253 1.81 -6.17 10.55
CA ALA A 253 1.60 -7.16 9.49
C ALA A 253 0.14 -7.21 8.99
N GLU A 254 -0.56 -6.07 8.93
CA GLU A 254 -2.00 -6.00 8.61
C GLU A 254 -2.39 -6.73 7.31
N THR A 255 -1.50 -6.75 6.30
CA THR A 255 -1.78 -7.38 5.00
C THR A 255 -1.36 -8.86 4.91
N ILE A 256 -0.70 -9.40 5.94
CA ILE A 256 -0.02 -10.69 5.90
C ILE A 256 -0.64 -11.58 6.98
N PRO A 257 -1.03 -12.84 6.69
CA PRO A 257 -1.56 -13.75 7.71
C PRO A 257 -0.57 -13.88 8.86
N TRP A 258 -1.04 -13.73 10.09
CA TRP A 258 -0.19 -13.71 11.29
C TRP A 258 0.63 -15.00 11.46
N GLN A 259 0.13 -16.14 10.97
CA GLN A 259 0.85 -17.43 11.01
C GLN A 259 2.19 -17.36 10.27
N SER A 260 2.27 -16.56 9.19
CA SER A 260 3.47 -16.44 8.37
C SER A 260 4.64 -15.73 9.07
N LEU A 261 4.37 -15.03 10.19
CA LEU A 261 5.40 -14.42 11.03
C LEU A 261 6.25 -15.44 11.77
N TRP A 262 5.73 -16.66 11.94
CA TRP A 262 6.46 -17.79 12.53
C TRP A 262 6.83 -18.87 11.50
N SER A 263 6.37 -18.73 10.24
CA SER A 263 6.78 -19.60 9.13
C SER A 263 8.04 -19.09 8.43
N ASN A 264 8.75 -19.97 7.73
CA ASN A 264 9.90 -19.61 6.88
C ASN A 264 9.49 -19.45 5.40
N GLU A 265 8.21 -19.29 5.12
CA GLU A 265 7.70 -19.20 3.73
C GLU A 265 8.16 -17.91 3.06
N ALA A 266 8.41 -17.97 1.75
CA ALA A 266 8.75 -16.79 0.98
C ALA A 266 7.52 -15.87 0.81
N LEU A 267 7.75 -14.57 0.63
CA LEU A 267 6.65 -13.63 0.38
C LEU A 267 5.86 -13.99 -0.88
N ALA A 268 6.54 -14.53 -1.89
CA ALA A 268 5.94 -14.93 -3.16
C ALA A 268 4.87 -16.02 -3.01
N SER A 269 5.08 -17.00 -2.13
CA SER A 269 4.09 -18.07 -1.88
C SER A 269 2.87 -17.54 -1.11
N ILE A 270 3.09 -16.64 -0.14
CA ILE A 270 2.01 -16.02 0.64
C ILE A 270 1.10 -15.17 -0.26
N GLN A 271 1.67 -14.42 -1.20
CA GLN A 271 0.88 -13.63 -2.16
C GLN A 271 0.15 -14.51 -3.19
N ALA A 272 0.76 -15.62 -3.63
CA ALA A 272 0.15 -16.53 -4.59
C ALA A 272 -1.11 -17.22 -4.03
N GLU A 273 -1.21 -17.37 -2.70
CA GLU A 273 -2.36 -17.98 -2.03
C GLU A 273 -3.45 -16.96 -1.67
N GLN A 274 -3.11 -15.66 -1.55
CA GLN A 274 -4.07 -14.58 -1.31
C GLN A 274 -4.71 -14.02 -2.59
N ILE A 275 -4.09 -14.22 -3.76
CA ILE A 275 -4.60 -13.76 -5.04
C ILE A 275 -5.33 -14.95 -5.68
N ASP A 276 -6.66 -14.83 -5.88
CA ASP A 276 -7.42 -15.79 -6.69
C ASP A 276 -6.65 -16.08 -7.99
N PRO A 277 -6.58 -17.34 -8.45
CA PRO A 277 -5.80 -17.69 -9.64
C PRO A 277 -6.18 -16.75 -10.77
N PRO A 278 -5.21 -16.06 -11.42
CA PRO A 278 -5.52 -15.07 -12.42
C PRO A 278 -6.39 -15.74 -13.47
N THR A 279 -7.64 -15.29 -13.59
CA THR A 279 -8.47 -15.65 -14.73
C THR A 279 -7.65 -15.37 -15.99
N ALA A 280 -7.68 -16.27 -16.97
CA ALA A 280 -6.84 -16.20 -18.19
C ALA A 280 -6.94 -14.88 -18.99
N LYS A 281 -7.81 -13.95 -18.58
CA LYS A 281 -7.94 -12.57 -19.08
C LYS A 281 -6.93 -11.57 -18.49
N ASP A 282 -6.24 -11.90 -17.39
CA ASP A 282 -5.29 -10.99 -16.70
C ASP A 282 -3.81 -11.27 -17.03
N GLN A 283 -3.52 -12.25 -17.88
CA GLN A 283 -2.16 -12.39 -18.41
C GLN A 283 -1.91 -11.27 -19.43
N PRO A 284 -0.78 -10.54 -19.34
CA PRO A 284 -0.46 -9.49 -20.30
C PRO A 284 -0.31 -10.11 -21.69
N GLN A 285 -1.38 -10.01 -22.49
CA GLN A 285 -1.37 -10.49 -23.86
C GLN A 285 -0.38 -9.64 -24.64
N THR A 286 0.41 -10.28 -25.49
CA THR A 286 1.28 -9.56 -26.43
C THR A 286 0.51 -9.36 -27.73
N PRO A 287 0.56 -8.18 -28.37
CA PRO A 287 -0.15 -7.94 -29.63
C PRO A 287 0.11 -9.00 -30.72
N ALA A 288 1.30 -9.60 -30.72
CA ALA A 288 1.70 -10.67 -31.63
C ALA A 288 0.99 -12.03 -31.42
N GLN A 289 0.30 -12.24 -30.29
CA GLN A 289 -0.35 -13.52 -29.97
C GLN A 289 -1.82 -13.57 -30.42
N ILE A 290 -2.38 -12.46 -30.92
CA ILE A 290 -3.79 -12.36 -31.29
C ILE A 290 -3.94 -12.62 -32.79
N ALA A 291 -4.82 -13.56 -33.15
CA ALA A 291 -5.20 -13.84 -34.53
C ALA A 291 -6.19 -12.78 -35.03
N TRP A 292 -5.67 -11.62 -35.44
CA TRP A 292 -6.46 -10.45 -35.86
C TRP A 292 -7.47 -10.75 -36.96
N GLU A 293 -7.14 -11.68 -37.87
CA GLU A 293 -8.02 -12.08 -38.98
C GLU A 293 -9.33 -12.72 -38.48
N THR A 294 -9.28 -13.50 -37.41
CA THR A 294 -10.45 -14.16 -36.84
C THR A 294 -11.27 -13.21 -35.96
N VAL A 295 -10.60 -12.28 -35.27
CA VAL A 295 -11.26 -11.44 -34.26
C VAL A 295 -11.88 -10.17 -34.85
N LEU A 296 -11.30 -9.64 -35.92
CA LEU A 296 -11.79 -8.43 -36.63
C LEU A 296 -12.55 -8.79 -37.91
N GLY A 297 -13.27 -9.90 -37.93
CA GLY A 297 -14.13 -10.25 -39.07
C GLY A 297 -15.26 -9.23 -39.27
N ALA A 298 -15.54 -8.87 -40.52
CA ALA A 298 -16.64 -7.96 -40.83
C ALA A 298 -18.00 -8.67 -40.65
N THR A 299 -18.80 -8.21 -39.69
CA THR A 299 -20.06 -8.86 -39.31
C THR A 299 -21.25 -7.91 -39.27
N GLY A 300 -21.04 -6.60 -39.11
CA GLY A 300 -22.13 -5.64 -38.94
C GLY A 300 -22.75 -5.17 -40.25
N THR A 301 -24.07 -5.06 -40.29
CA THR A 301 -24.78 -4.55 -41.47
C THR A 301 -24.65 -3.04 -41.66
N GLU A 302 -24.37 -2.30 -40.58
CA GLU A 302 -24.20 -0.85 -40.56
C GLU A 302 -23.07 -0.45 -39.60
N SER A 303 -22.63 0.80 -39.68
CA SER A 303 -21.58 1.37 -38.82
C SER A 303 -22.18 2.44 -37.91
N ARG A 304 -22.24 2.18 -36.60
CA ARG A 304 -22.74 3.12 -35.58
C ARG A 304 -21.61 3.80 -34.82
N ILE A 305 -20.76 4.50 -35.56
CA ILE A 305 -19.56 5.16 -35.01
C ILE A 305 -19.87 6.15 -33.87
N GLY A 306 -20.94 6.95 -33.99
CA GLY A 306 -21.30 7.96 -32.99
C GLY A 306 -21.70 7.35 -31.65
N ASP A 307 -22.62 6.37 -31.69
CA ASP A 307 -23.07 5.63 -30.51
C ASP A 307 -21.90 4.86 -29.86
N ALA A 308 -21.06 4.21 -30.68
CA ALA A 308 -19.92 3.46 -30.20
C ALA A 308 -18.89 4.36 -29.51
N LEU A 309 -18.61 5.54 -30.07
CA LEU A 309 -17.69 6.51 -29.49
C LEU A 309 -18.25 7.06 -28.17
N GLN A 310 -19.53 7.40 -28.14
CA GLN A 310 -20.20 7.84 -26.91
C GLN A 310 -20.13 6.75 -25.83
N SER A 311 -20.36 5.49 -26.20
CA SER A 311 -20.25 4.37 -25.25
C SER A 311 -18.84 4.19 -24.70
N VAL A 312 -17.78 4.36 -25.50
CA VAL A 312 -16.39 4.27 -25.01
C VAL A 312 -16.08 5.43 -24.08
N LEU A 313 -16.52 6.64 -24.42
CA LEU A 313 -16.36 7.81 -23.57
C LEU A 313 -17.07 7.64 -22.23
N GLU A 314 -18.33 7.17 -22.22
CA GLU A 314 -19.09 6.88 -21.00
C GLU A 314 -18.45 5.77 -20.16
N GLN A 315 -17.94 4.71 -20.81
CA GLN A 315 -17.28 3.60 -20.11
C GLN A 315 -15.94 4.04 -19.47
N GLU A 316 -15.22 4.94 -20.12
CA GLU A 316 -13.90 5.42 -19.67
C GLU A 316 -13.96 6.76 -18.92
N GLN A 317 -15.15 7.33 -18.64
CA GLN A 317 -15.32 8.58 -17.85
C GLN A 317 -14.68 8.53 -16.46
N SER A 318 -14.49 7.33 -15.91
CA SER A 318 -13.82 7.12 -14.63
C SER A 318 -12.29 6.96 -14.75
N SER A 319 -11.73 6.92 -15.96
CA SER A 319 -10.32 6.69 -16.25
C SER A 319 -9.67 7.86 -17.00
N THR A 320 -8.35 7.91 -16.99
CA THR A 320 -7.55 8.90 -17.73
C THR A 320 -7.43 8.47 -19.21
N LEU A 321 -8.52 8.56 -19.97
CA LEU A 321 -8.51 8.34 -21.41
C LEU A 321 -7.65 9.42 -22.09
N ALA A 322 -6.53 9.02 -22.68
CA ALA A 322 -5.58 9.93 -23.33
C ALA A 322 -5.90 10.15 -24.81
N ALA A 323 -6.36 9.10 -25.51
CA ALA A 323 -6.66 9.16 -26.93
C ALA A 323 -7.66 8.09 -27.36
N VAL A 324 -8.41 8.41 -28.42
CA VAL A 324 -9.20 7.45 -29.20
C VAL A 324 -8.65 7.44 -30.62
N LEU A 325 -8.22 6.28 -31.10
CA LEU A 325 -7.77 6.04 -32.47
C LEU A 325 -8.89 5.31 -33.21
N LEU A 326 -9.24 5.77 -34.41
CA LEU A 326 -10.32 5.20 -35.20
C LEU A 326 -9.77 4.72 -36.53
N LEU A 327 -10.03 3.45 -36.87
CA LEU A 327 -9.43 2.71 -37.98
C LEU A 327 -10.46 2.02 -38.86
#